data_AF-A0AA52EHX2-F1
#
_entry.id   AF-A0AA52EHX2-F1
#
_cell.length_a   1.000
_cell.length_b   1.000
_cell.length_c   1.000
_cell.angle_alpha   90.00
_cell.angle_beta   90.00
_cell.angle_gamma   90.00
#
_symmetry.space_group_name_H-M   'P 1'
#
loop_
_entity.id
_entity.type
_entity.pdbx_description
1 polymer ?
#
loop_
_entity_poly.entity_id
_entity_poly.type
_entity_poly.pdbx_seq_one_letter_code
_entity_poly.pdbx_strand_id
1 'polypeptide(L)'
;MFDIGTIEMVILAIVALLVVGPKDLPKLMRSVSQFIGKIRGLAGEFKSTMNELADEVDRETDPFREERDAEGITPNMSPEDITAHIMGNKETADEAADQFAAGESQPDLSSEIDETVSKEDTKGSGND
;
A
#
# COMPACT_ATOMS: atom_id res chain seq x y z
N MET A 1 20.83 11.51 -17.24
CA MET A 1 22.24 11.06 -17.31
C MET A 1 22.36 9.87 -16.37
N PHE A 2 22.73 8.71 -16.93
CA PHE A 2 22.38 7.33 -16.52
C PHE A 2 20.98 6.88 -16.98
N ASP A 3 20.80 6.79 -18.29
CA ASP A 3 19.75 5.96 -18.88
C ASP A 3 20.17 4.49 -18.75
N ILE A 4 19.80 3.84 -17.64
CA ILE A 4 19.95 2.39 -17.48
C ILE A 4 18.74 1.74 -18.14
N GLY A 5 18.85 1.50 -19.44
CA GLY A 5 17.90 0.72 -20.20
C GLY A 5 18.21 -0.78 -20.16
N THR A 6 17.34 -1.54 -20.81
CA THR A 6 17.51 -2.98 -20.98
C THR A 6 18.79 -3.32 -21.75
N ILE A 7 19.20 -2.47 -22.70
CA ILE A 7 20.40 -2.66 -23.51
C ILE A 7 21.66 -2.51 -22.66
N GLU A 8 21.72 -1.47 -21.81
CA GLU A 8 22.85 -1.21 -20.92
C GLU A 8 23.03 -2.35 -19.92
N MET A 9 21.93 -2.93 -19.41
CA MET A 9 21.98 -4.13 -18.57
C MET A 9 22.58 -5.34 -19.30
N VAL A 10 22.26 -5.54 -20.59
CA VAL A 10 22.86 -6.62 -21.39
C VAL A 10 24.36 -6.40 -21.60
N ILE A 11 24.78 -5.16 -21.89
CA ILE A 11 26.20 -4.82 -22.05
C ILE A 11 26.95 -5.09 -20.75
N LEU A 12 26.41 -4.66 -19.60
CA LEU A 12 27.00 -4.93 -18.28
C LEU A 12 27.05 -6.43 -17.97
N ALA A 13 26.02 -7.20 -18.34
CA ALA A 13 26.02 -8.64 -18.18
C ALA A 13 27.14 -9.31 -19.00
N ILE A 14 27.34 -8.90 -20.25
CA ILE A 14 28.43 -9.41 -21.09
C ILE A 14 29.79 -9.07 -20.47
N VAL A 15 29.99 -7.82 -20.04
CA VAL A 15 31.24 -7.40 -19.38
C VAL A 15 31.50 -8.21 -18.11
N ALA A 16 30.47 -8.41 -17.27
CA ALA A 16 30.58 -9.22 -16.06
C ALA A 16 30.97 -10.67 -16.37
N LEU A 17 30.40 -11.27 -17.43
CA LEU A 17 30.77 -12.61 -17.88
C LEU A 17 32.21 -12.69 -18.39
N LEU A 18 32.74 -11.65 -19.03
CA LEU A 18 34.12 -11.62 -19.51
C LEU A 18 35.13 -11.45 -18.36
N VAL A 19 34.82 -10.60 -17.38
CA VAL A 19 35.72 -10.29 -16.25
C VAL A 19 35.75 -11.44 -15.24
N VAL A 20 34.58 -11.92 -14.84
CA VAL A 20 34.45 -12.97 -13.80
C VAL A 20 34.51 -14.36 -14.42
N GLY A 21 34.05 -14.51 -15.66
CA GLY A 21 33.87 -15.80 -16.31
C GLY A 21 32.45 -16.34 -16.16
N PRO A 22 31.88 -16.96 -17.21
CA PRO A 22 30.49 -17.43 -17.21
C PRO A 22 30.21 -18.58 -16.22
N LYS A 23 31.25 -19.32 -15.83
CA LYS A 23 31.13 -20.44 -14.87
C LYS A 23 31.26 -20.00 -13.42
N ASP A 24 31.94 -18.88 -13.17
CA ASP A 24 32.21 -18.39 -11.83
C ASP A 24 31.12 -17.43 -11.33
N LEU A 25 30.51 -16.63 -12.23
CA LEU A 25 29.37 -15.78 -11.90
C LEU A 25 28.24 -16.54 -11.15
N PRO A 26 27.72 -17.69 -11.61
CA PRO A 26 26.66 -18.41 -10.88
C PRO A 26 27.15 -18.95 -9.53
N LYS A 27 28.43 -19.29 -9.40
CA LYS A 27 29.01 -19.74 -8.13
C LYS A 27 29.12 -18.58 -7.13
N LEU A 28 29.55 -17.41 -7.58
CA LEU A 28 29.62 -16.18 -6.78
C LEU A 28 28.22 -15.74 -6.34
N MET A 29 27.24 -15.74 -7.26
CA MET A 29 25.84 -15.41 -6.93
C MET A 29 25.26 -16.33 -5.86
N ARG A 30 25.60 -17.63 -5.87
CA ARG A 30 25.22 -18.56 -4.80
C ARG A 30 25.82 -18.19 -3.45
N SER A 31 27.11 -17.84 -3.40
CA SER A 31 27.76 -17.42 -2.15
C SER A 31 27.19 -16.10 -1.62
N VAL A 32 26.96 -15.12 -2.50
CA VAL A 32 26.38 -13.83 -2.13
C VAL A 32 24.91 -13.99 -1.69
N SER A 33 24.11 -14.77 -2.41
CA SER A 33 22.71 -15.02 -2.04
C SER A 33 22.59 -15.77 -0.71
N GLN A 34 23.47 -16.73 -0.43
CA GLN A 34 23.53 -17.39 0.89
C GLN A 34 23.88 -16.41 2.01
N PHE A 35 24.79 -15.46 1.75
CA PHE A 35 25.13 -14.41 2.71
C PHE A 35 23.95 -13.46 2.96
N ILE A 36 23.29 -13.01 1.90
CA ILE A 36 22.07 -12.19 1.99
C ILE A 36 20.96 -12.96 2.72
N GLY A 37 20.79 -14.25 2.46
CA GLY A 37 19.81 -15.10 3.13
C GLY A 37 20.03 -15.19 4.64
N LYS A 38 21.30 -15.27 5.08
CA LYS A 38 21.64 -15.21 6.52
C LYS A 38 21.28 -13.87 7.14
N ILE A 39 21.59 -12.77 6.45
CA ILE A 39 21.21 -11.41 6.90
C ILE A 39 19.68 -11.28 6.97
N ARG A 40 18.94 -11.82 6.00
CA ARG A 40 17.48 -11.81 5.98
C ARG A 40 16.89 -12.53 7.19
N GLY A 41 17.47 -13.67 7.59
CA GLY A 41 17.09 -14.41 8.79
C GLY A 41 17.30 -13.58 10.06
N LEU A 42 18.50 -13.02 10.22
CA LEU A 42 18.84 -12.13 11.34
C LEU A 42 17.94 -10.89 11.39
N ALA A 43 17.61 -10.30 10.25
CA ALA A 43 16.68 -9.17 10.16
C ALA A 43 15.24 -9.57 10.53
N GLY A 44 14.84 -10.82 10.31
CA GLY A 44 13.56 -11.36 10.76
C GLY A 44 13.47 -11.46 12.27
N GLU A 45 14.53 -11.98 12.91
CA GLU A 45 14.66 -12.03 14.37
C GLU A 45 14.67 -10.63 14.97
N PHE A 46 15.47 -9.71 14.41
CA PHE A 46 15.49 -8.30 14.82
C PHE A 46 14.12 -7.64 14.69
N LYS A 47 13.40 -7.89 13.60
CA LYS A 47 12.03 -7.38 13.42
C LYS A 47 11.09 -7.91 14.51
N SER A 48 11.19 -9.20 14.88
CA SER A 48 10.39 -9.77 15.97
C SER A 48 10.71 -9.08 17.30
N THR A 49 12.00 -8.95 17.64
CA THR A 49 12.43 -8.28 18.88
C THR A 49 12.03 -6.80 18.90
N MET A 50 12.15 -6.08 17.78
CA MET A 50 11.70 -4.69 17.71
C MET A 50 10.19 -4.56 17.82
N ASN A 51 9.41 -5.49 17.25
CA ASN A 51 7.96 -5.50 17.42
C ASN A 51 7.56 -5.78 18.87
N GLU A 52 8.22 -6.73 19.54
CA GLU A 52 7.99 -7.01 20.96
C GLU A 52 8.33 -5.79 21.84
N LEU A 53 9.44 -5.12 21.55
CA LEU A 53 9.83 -3.89 22.25
C LEU A 53 8.92 -2.71 21.91
N ALA A 54 8.45 -2.59 20.67
CA ALA A 54 7.51 -1.55 20.25
C ALA A 54 6.16 -1.75 20.94
N ASP A 55 5.65 -2.98 20.98
CA ASP A 55 4.42 -3.32 21.69
C ASP A 55 4.56 -3.03 23.21
N GLU A 56 5.73 -3.26 23.79
CA GLU A 56 6.01 -2.94 25.20
C GLU A 56 6.09 -1.43 25.44
N VAL A 57 6.81 -0.70 24.58
CA VAL A 57 6.94 0.76 24.65
C VAL A 57 5.60 1.44 24.42
N ASP A 58 4.78 0.95 23.49
CA ASP A 58 3.44 1.47 23.24
C ASP A 58 2.53 1.26 24.47
N ARG A 59 2.66 0.13 25.18
CA ARG A 59 1.95 -0.10 26.46
C ARG A 59 2.41 0.82 27.58
N GLU A 60 3.69 1.15 27.65
CA GLU A 60 4.22 2.08 28.66
C GLU A 60 3.96 3.56 28.33
N THR A 61 3.86 3.92 27.04
CA THR A 61 3.84 5.33 26.59
C THR A 61 2.44 5.86 26.30
N ASP A 62 1.46 5.02 25.95
CA ASP A 62 0.08 5.45 25.69
C ASP A 62 -0.93 4.71 26.58
N PRO A 63 -1.11 5.11 27.86
CA PRO A 63 -2.13 4.53 28.75
C PRO A 63 -3.57 4.81 28.29
N PHE A 64 -3.77 5.57 27.21
CA PHE A 64 -5.07 5.90 26.63
C PHE A 64 -5.39 5.05 25.40
N ARG A 65 -4.56 4.06 25.05
CA ARG A 65 -4.80 3.21 23.89
C ARG A 65 -6.09 2.41 24.00
N GLU A 66 -6.46 1.94 25.19
CA GLU A 66 -7.74 1.26 25.41
C GLU A 66 -8.93 2.20 25.17
N GLU A 67 -8.76 3.48 25.49
CA GLU A 67 -9.73 4.54 25.18
C GLU A 67 -9.77 4.85 23.67
N ARG A 68 -8.62 4.89 22.98
CA ARG A 68 -8.51 5.14 21.52
C ARG A 68 -8.96 3.95 20.67
N ASP A 69 -8.71 2.73 21.12
CA ASP A 69 -9.17 1.48 20.50
C ASP A 69 -10.69 1.31 20.75
N ALA A 70 -11.21 1.77 21.90
CA ALA A 70 -12.66 1.87 22.16
C ALA A 70 -13.34 2.99 21.34
N GLU A 71 -12.61 4.07 21.03
CA GLU A 71 -13.02 5.12 20.08
C GLU A 71 -12.72 4.77 18.62
N GLY A 72 -12.14 3.59 18.36
CA GLY A 72 -11.88 3.07 17.02
C GLY A 72 -10.95 3.93 16.17
N ILE A 73 -9.78 4.32 16.70
CA ILE A 73 -8.74 5.02 15.93
C ILE A 73 -7.47 4.17 15.89
N THR A 74 -7.27 3.43 14.79
CA THR A 74 -6.04 2.66 14.56
C THR A 74 -5.17 3.32 13.48
N PRO A 75 -3.82 3.25 13.58
CA PRO A 75 -2.92 3.84 12.59
C PRO A 75 -2.77 2.94 11.36
N ASN A 76 -3.89 2.55 10.73
CA ASN A 76 -3.94 1.95 9.38
C ASN A 76 -5.38 1.74 8.87
N MET A 77 -6.30 2.66 9.17
CA MET A 77 -7.71 2.47 8.79
C MET A 77 -7.95 2.63 7.29
N SER A 78 -8.85 1.79 6.77
CA SER A 78 -9.42 1.98 5.44
C SER A 78 -10.17 3.32 5.41
N PRO A 79 -10.15 4.07 4.30
CA PRO A 79 -10.97 5.27 4.13
C PRO A 79 -12.45 5.07 4.48
N GLU A 80 -12.93 3.83 4.35
CA GLU A 80 -14.29 3.40 4.67
C GLU A 80 -14.56 3.40 6.18
N ASP A 81 -13.60 2.94 7.00
CA ASP A 81 -13.73 2.88 8.46
C ASP A 81 -13.63 4.27 9.10
N ILE A 82 -12.81 5.14 8.50
CA ILE A 82 -12.70 6.56 8.86
C ILE A 82 -14.02 7.27 8.57
N THR A 83 -14.63 6.99 7.41
CA THR A 83 -15.92 7.58 7.02
C THR A 83 -17.03 7.06 7.93
N ALA A 84 -17.03 5.78 8.27
CA ALA A 84 -18.01 5.18 9.18
C ALA A 84 -17.94 5.79 10.59
N HIS A 85 -16.73 6.10 11.09
CA HIS A 85 -16.56 6.76 12.39
C HIS A 85 -16.96 8.25 12.35
N ILE A 86 -16.70 8.96 11.24
CA ILE A 86 -17.14 10.35 11.06
C ILE A 86 -18.66 10.44 10.87
N MET A 87 -19.27 9.42 10.25
CA MET A 87 -20.69 9.38 9.90
C MET A 87 -21.51 8.49 10.85
N GLY A 88 -21.09 8.43 12.13
CA GLY A 88 -21.71 7.63 13.19
C GLY A 88 -23.10 8.09 13.66
N ASN A 89 -24.06 8.33 12.76
CA ASN A 89 -25.48 8.22 13.08
C ASN A 89 -26.22 7.63 11.86
N LYS A 90 -26.57 6.36 11.96
CA LYS A 90 -27.18 5.54 10.90
C LYS A 90 -28.59 6.01 10.47
N GLU A 91 -29.12 7.10 11.03
CA GLU A 91 -30.48 7.60 10.75
C GLU A 91 -30.57 8.61 9.60
N THR A 92 -29.49 9.30 9.20
CA THR A 92 -29.54 10.22 8.04
C THR A 92 -29.32 9.54 6.70
N ALA A 93 -28.86 8.28 6.69
CA ALA A 93 -28.72 7.49 5.47
C ALA A 93 -30.07 6.98 4.94
N ASP A 94 -31.00 6.67 5.84
CA ASP A 94 -32.38 6.27 5.46
C ASP A 94 -33.19 7.47 4.98
N GLU A 95 -33.03 8.65 5.61
CA GLU A 95 -33.66 9.89 5.15
C GLU A 95 -33.08 10.44 3.84
N ALA A 96 -31.79 10.19 3.56
CA ALA A 96 -31.21 10.51 2.26
C ALA A 96 -31.74 9.54 1.18
N ALA A 97 -31.85 8.25 1.48
CA ALA A 97 -32.37 7.25 0.55
C ALA A 97 -33.84 7.52 0.16
N ASP A 98 -34.68 7.95 1.10
CA ASP A 98 -36.09 8.27 0.83
C ASP A 98 -36.27 9.56 0.01
N GLN A 99 -35.38 10.55 0.18
CA GLN A 99 -35.40 11.79 -0.61
C GLN A 99 -34.93 11.59 -2.06
N PHE A 100 -34.16 10.53 -2.34
CA PHE A 100 -33.80 10.14 -3.70
C PHE A 100 -34.80 9.18 -4.37
N ALA A 101 -35.60 8.45 -3.58
CA ALA A 101 -36.56 7.46 -4.09
C ALA A 101 -37.93 8.06 -4.46
N ALA A 102 -38.39 9.12 -3.78
CA ALA A 102 -39.60 9.85 -4.15
C ALA A 102 -39.28 10.94 -5.19
N GLY A 103 -38.97 10.51 -6.41
CA GLY A 103 -38.61 11.43 -7.48
C GLY A 103 -39.69 12.48 -7.75
N GLU A 104 -39.29 13.75 -7.82
CA GLU A 104 -39.96 14.76 -8.63
C GLU A 104 -39.05 15.96 -8.94
N SER A 105 -38.81 16.13 -10.24
CA SER A 105 -38.62 17.40 -10.95
C SER A 105 -37.26 18.12 -10.87
N GLN A 106 -36.64 18.19 -12.06
CA GLN A 106 -35.52 19.03 -12.49
C GLN A 106 -35.43 20.39 -11.78
N PRO A 107 -34.21 20.90 -11.56
CA PRO A 107 -33.88 22.26 -11.90
C PRO A 107 -33.09 22.26 -13.21
N ASP A 108 -33.68 22.88 -14.22
CA ASP A 108 -32.96 23.61 -15.25
C ASP A 108 -31.82 24.41 -14.60
N LEU A 109 -30.61 24.31 -15.16
CA LEU A 109 -29.74 25.46 -15.37
C LEU A 109 -28.59 25.01 -16.27
N SER A 110 -28.80 25.27 -17.55
CA SER A 110 -27.76 25.59 -18.52
C SER A 110 -26.63 26.45 -17.93
N SER A 111 -25.46 25.85 -17.68
CA SER A 111 -24.12 26.44 -17.82
C SER A 111 -23.09 25.35 -17.49
N GLU A 112 -22.73 24.54 -18.48
CA GLU A 112 -21.44 24.66 -19.17
C GLU A 112 -20.23 24.16 -18.33
N ILE A 113 -19.74 22.98 -18.74
CA ILE A 113 -18.32 22.65 -18.88
C ILE A 113 -17.43 22.95 -17.66
N ASP A 114 -17.58 22.11 -16.64
CA ASP A 114 -16.61 21.81 -15.58
C ASP A 114 -16.97 20.39 -15.14
N GLU A 115 -16.13 19.37 -15.08
CA GLU A 115 -14.72 19.17 -15.32
C GLU A 115 -14.64 17.65 -15.55
N THR A 116 -13.82 17.23 -16.53
CA THR A 116 -13.17 15.90 -16.55
C THR A 116 -14.05 14.63 -16.54
N VAL A 117 -14.84 14.41 -17.59
CA VAL A 117 -15.15 13.05 -18.06
C VAL A 117 -14.55 12.82 -19.44
N SER A 118 -13.37 12.24 -19.46
CA SER A 118 -12.97 11.27 -20.48
C SER A 118 -11.63 10.73 -20.06
N LYS A 119 -11.43 9.44 -19.88
CA LYS A 119 -12.20 8.30 -20.34
C LYS A 119 -11.47 7.09 -19.73
N GLU A 120 -12.20 6.05 -19.36
CA GLU A 120 -12.05 4.77 -20.05
C GLU A 120 -10.57 4.32 -20.12
N ASP A 121 -10.17 3.21 -19.53
CA ASP A 121 -10.97 2.02 -19.50
C ASP A 121 -10.15 0.89 -18.89
N THR A 122 -10.89 0.04 -18.21
CA THR A 122 -10.71 -1.40 -18.29
C THR A 122 -9.50 -1.97 -17.54
N LYS A 123 -9.79 -2.67 -16.45
CA LYS A 123 -9.95 -4.14 -16.47
C LYS A 123 -8.57 -4.75 -16.29
N GLY A 124 -8.15 -5.01 -15.06
CA GLY A 124 -8.92 -5.76 -14.09
C GLY A 124 -8.37 -7.18 -14.08
N SER A 125 -8.65 -7.85 -12.96
CA SER A 125 -8.46 -9.29 -12.78
C SER A 125 -6.98 -9.70 -12.74
N GLY A 126 -6.42 -10.10 -11.61
CA GLY A 126 -7.04 -10.79 -10.49
C GLY A 126 -6.29 -12.11 -10.32
N ASN A 127 -5.93 -12.37 -9.06
CA ASN A 127 -5.55 -13.66 -8.50
C ASN A 127 -4.25 -14.30 -9.04
N ASP A 128 -3.33 -14.81 -8.22
CA ASP A 128 -3.44 -15.39 -6.87
C ASP A 128 -2.29 -14.96 -5.94
#